data_AF-A0A7S0R089-F1
#
_entry.id   AF-A0A7S0R089-F1
#
_cell.length_a   1.000
_cell.length_b   1.000
_cell.length_c   1.000
_cell.angle_alpha   90.00
_cell.angle_beta   90.00
_cell.angle_gamma   90.00
#
_symmetry.space_group_name_H-M   'P 1'
#
loop_
_entity.id
_entity.type
_entity.pdbx_description
1 polymer ?
#
loop_
_entity_poly.entity_id
_entity_poly.type
_entity_poly.pdbx_seq_one_letter_code
_entity_poly.pdbx_strand_id
1 'polypeptide(L)'
;MTASSLAVRPGAFISRQPVLLAGRMAAAPSRTGASSLSMKIFDWQRRDAFAQDPSVGAWKEEDGLGSLTYAPGSRQRRDRKGRGIAAGQGHQCGFGMRGQKSRSGRPTRPGFEGGQMPLYRRMPKLVGRPMGPGHVRANYGLLKVDVLNKCAPNSEVTYETCLEQGLMTKLRIKKGTTVFRGRQLVKVIGCNDAERDTVQLSVKGLTVKAHAFTASAVEQIQANGGRCVLLNPVTGEEIKADE
;
A
#
# COMPACT_ATOMS: atom_id res chain seq x y z
N MET A 1 50.13 -24.86 -39.08
CA MET A 1 49.66 -24.64 -40.47
C MET A 1 48.40 -25.47 -40.62
N THR A 2 47.19 -24.98 -40.83
CA THR A 2 46.70 -23.77 -41.49
C THR A 2 45.35 -23.36 -40.87
N ALA A 3 45.19 -22.09 -40.53
CA ALA A 3 43.92 -21.48 -40.19
C ALA A 3 43.06 -21.34 -41.46
N SER A 4 41.74 -21.54 -41.36
CA SER A 4 40.81 -21.14 -42.41
C SER A 4 39.69 -20.32 -41.81
N SER A 5 39.78 -19.01 -42.04
CA SER A 5 38.85 -17.96 -41.66
C SER A 5 37.56 -18.05 -42.47
N LEU A 6 36.41 -18.14 -41.81
CA LEU A 6 35.10 -17.92 -42.45
C LEU A 6 34.72 -16.44 -42.32
N ALA A 7 34.67 -15.76 -43.47
CA ALA A 7 34.31 -14.36 -43.59
C ALA A 7 32.81 -14.13 -43.40
N VAL A 8 32.47 -13.17 -42.54
CA VAL A 8 31.11 -12.65 -42.31
C VAL A 8 30.78 -11.63 -43.41
N ARG A 9 29.71 -11.88 -44.17
CA ARG A 9 29.17 -10.90 -45.14
C ARG A 9 28.21 -9.93 -44.44
N PRO A 10 28.38 -8.61 -44.53
CA PRO A 10 27.40 -7.65 -44.03
C PRO A 10 26.26 -7.47 -45.05
N GLY A 11 25.04 -7.87 -44.68
CA GLY A 11 23.83 -7.61 -45.45
C GLY A 11 23.41 -6.14 -45.31
N ALA A 12 23.33 -5.44 -46.45
CA ALA A 12 22.88 -4.06 -46.55
C ALA A 12 21.40 -3.90 -46.15
N PHE A 13 21.15 -3.03 -45.17
CA PHE A 13 19.81 -2.66 -44.71
C PHE A 13 19.27 -1.53 -45.61
N ILE A 14 18.43 -1.86 -46.58
CA ILE A 14 17.80 -0.88 -47.47
C ILE A 14 16.60 -0.27 -46.74
N SER A 15 16.74 0.97 -46.29
CA SER A 15 15.64 1.79 -45.75
C SER A 15 14.66 2.16 -46.86
N ARG A 16 13.43 1.62 -46.81
CA ARG A 16 12.33 2.13 -47.62
C ARG A 16 11.66 3.29 -46.87
N GLN A 17 11.75 4.49 -47.43
CA GLN A 17 10.95 5.64 -46.99
C GLN A 17 9.46 5.39 -47.30
N PRO A 18 8.52 5.91 -46.48
CA PRO A 18 7.11 5.85 -46.81
C PRO A 18 6.75 6.90 -47.86
N VAL A 19 6.10 6.47 -48.94
CA VAL A 19 5.54 7.32 -49.99
C VAL A 19 4.33 8.07 -49.40
N LEU A 20 4.42 9.40 -49.36
CA LEU A 20 3.31 10.29 -49.01
C LEU A 20 2.32 10.33 -50.18
N LEU A 21 1.20 9.60 -50.06
CA LEU A 21 0.06 9.75 -50.95
C LEU A 21 -0.86 10.86 -50.41
N ALA A 22 -0.86 12.00 -51.10
CA ALA A 22 -1.82 13.09 -50.87
C ALA A 22 -3.22 12.65 -51.32
N GLY A 23 -4.03 12.17 -50.37
CA GLY A 23 -5.43 11.82 -50.56
C GLY A 23 -6.37 12.96 -50.16
N ARG A 24 -7.21 13.38 -51.12
CA ARG A 24 -8.33 14.33 -51.00
C ARG A 24 -9.02 14.35 -49.62
N MET A 25 -9.16 15.55 -49.07
CA MET A 25 -10.05 15.87 -47.95
C MET A 25 -11.50 15.56 -48.33
N ALA A 26 -12.01 14.41 -47.88
CA ALA A 26 -13.44 14.17 -47.80
C ALA A 26 -13.91 14.60 -46.40
N ALA A 27 -14.81 15.58 -46.34
CA ALA A 27 -15.41 16.04 -45.10
C ALA A 27 -16.17 14.87 -44.44
N ALA A 28 -15.77 14.51 -43.22
CA ALA A 28 -16.46 13.49 -42.44
C ALA A 28 -17.84 14.01 -42.00
N PRO A 29 -18.92 13.19 -42.06
CA PRO A 29 -20.18 13.55 -41.44
C PRO A 29 -19.98 13.67 -39.93
N SER A 30 -20.46 14.77 -39.35
CA SER A 30 -20.43 14.98 -37.90
C SER A 30 -21.18 13.85 -37.21
N ARG A 31 -20.44 13.04 -36.44
CA ARG A 31 -21.02 12.05 -35.54
C ARG A 31 -21.71 12.78 -34.39
N THR A 32 -22.96 13.19 -34.58
CA THR A 32 -23.88 13.46 -33.46
C THR A 32 -24.32 12.11 -32.90
N GLY A 33 -23.43 11.56 -32.08
CA GLY A 33 -23.62 10.28 -31.44
C GLY A 33 -22.61 10.15 -30.33
N ALA A 34 -22.72 11.03 -29.33
CA ALA A 34 -22.11 10.77 -28.04
C ALA A 34 -22.80 9.53 -27.46
N SER A 35 -22.32 8.34 -27.83
CA SER A 35 -22.43 7.19 -26.95
C SER A 35 -21.58 7.55 -25.74
N SER A 36 -22.18 8.26 -24.79
CA SER A 36 -21.58 8.43 -23.47
C SER A 36 -21.49 7.02 -22.91
N LEU A 37 -20.30 6.42 -23.04
CA LEU A 37 -19.87 5.36 -22.16
C LEU A 37 -19.97 5.95 -20.76
N SER A 38 -21.12 5.73 -20.14
CA SER A 38 -21.38 5.90 -18.71
C SER A 38 -20.53 4.86 -18.01
N MET A 39 -19.22 5.10 -18.00
CA MET A 39 -18.30 4.49 -17.07
C MET A 39 -18.89 4.82 -15.70
N LYS A 40 -19.17 3.80 -14.89
CA LYS A 40 -19.37 3.98 -13.44
C LYS A 40 -18.03 4.39 -12.84
N ILE A 41 -17.61 5.62 -13.13
CA ILE A 41 -16.51 6.29 -12.48
C ILE A 41 -17.05 6.56 -11.07
N PHE A 42 -16.51 5.83 -10.10
CA PHE A 42 -16.65 6.17 -8.69
C PHE A 42 -15.83 7.44 -8.44
N ASP A 43 -16.32 8.54 -8.99
CA ASP A 43 -15.70 9.85 -8.85
C ASP A 43 -16.09 10.43 -7.50
N TRP A 44 -15.10 10.85 -6.74
CA TRP A 44 -15.30 11.54 -5.47
C TRP A 44 -15.97 12.90 -5.69
N GLN A 45 -15.87 13.48 -6.89
CA GLN A 45 -16.59 14.70 -7.27
C GLN A 45 -18.12 14.55 -7.23
N ARG A 46 -18.68 13.33 -7.30
CA ARG A 46 -20.13 13.11 -7.13
C ARG A 46 -20.57 13.10 -5.66
N ARG A 47 -19.63 13.05 -4.69
CA ARG A 47 -19.97 13.28 -3.27
C ARG A 47 -20.28 14.75 -3.01
N ASP A 48 -19.57 15.66 -3.68
CA ASP A 48 -19.77 17.10 -3.47
C ASP A 48 -21.17 17.55 -3.92
N ALA A 49 -21.74 16.89 -4.93
CA ALA A 49 -23.12 17.13 -5.35
C ALA A 49 -24.17 16.71 -4.30
N PHE A 50 -23.93 15.67 -3.50
CA PHE A 50 -24.81 15.26 -2.39
C PHE A 50 -24.58 16.07 -1.10
N ALA A 51 -23.42 16.72 -0.96
CA ALA A 51 -23.16 17.65 0.14
C ALA A 51 -23.95 18.97 -0.01
N GLN A 52 -24.45 19.25 -1.23
CA GLN A 52 -25.30 20.42 -1.52
C GLN A 52 -26.80 20.14 -1.38
N ASP A 53 -27.22 18.89 -1.14
CA ASP A 53 -28.61 18.59 -0.82
C ASP A 53 -28.92 19.09 0.61
N PRO A 54 -29.79 20.10 0.79
CA PRO A 54 -30.06 20.71 2.10
C PRO A 54 -30.77 19.76 3.09
N SER A 55 -31.11 18.55 2.66
CA SER A 55 -31.74 17.49 3.47
C SER A 55 -30.74 16.53 4.10
N VAL A 56 -29.47 16.50 3.66
CA VAL A 56 -28.46 15.58 4.18
C VAL A 56 -27.80 16.22 5.40
N GLY A 57 -28.41 16.02 6.57
CA GLY A 57 -27.92 16.52 7.87
C GLY A 57 -28.81 17.54 8.57
N ALA A 58 -29.91 17.96 7.93
CA ALA A 58 -30.95 18.75 8.58
C ALA A 58 -31.88 17.81 9.38
N TRP A 59 -31.69 17.76 10.70
CA TRP A 59 -32.63 17.10 11.61
C TRP A 59 -33.94 17.90 11.61
N LYS A 60 -35.01 17.31 11.10
CA LYS A 60 -36.35 17.92 11.19
C LYS A 60 -37.03 17.37 12.45
N GLU A 61 -37.88 18.17 13.08
CA GLU A 61 -38.62 17.77 14.31
C GLU A 61 -39.51 16.52 14.15
N GLU A 62 -39.65 16.04 12.91
CA GLU A 62 -40.48 14.91 12.47
C GLU A 62 -39.67 13.66 12.04
N ASP A 63 -38.39 13.58 12.41
CA ASP A 63 -37.53 12.42 12.11
C ASP A 63 -37.88 11.18 12.97
N GLY A 64 -38.98 10.52 12.60
CA GLY A 64 -39.37 9.22 13.13
C GLY A 64 -38.64 8.05 12.45
N LEU A 65 -38.85 6.83 12.96
CA LEU A 65 -38.28 5.60 12.38
C LEU A 65 -38.59 5.40 10.89
N GLY A 66 -39.68 6.00 10.38
CA GLY A 66 -40.09 5.90 8.98
C GLY A 66 -39.32 6.79 8.00
N SER A 67 -38.64 7.86 8.46
CA SER A 67 -37.89 8.78 7.59
C SER A 67 -36.42 8.39 7.40
N LEU A 68 -35.94 7.39 8.15
CA LEU A 68 -34.54 6.94 8.09
C LEU A 68 -34.23 6.22 6.78
N THR A 69 -33.25 6.74 6.03
CA THR A 69 -32.72 6.12 4.81
C THR A 69 -31.21 5.97 4.89
N TYR A 70 -30.67 4.98 4.16
CA TYR A 70 -29.22 4.79 4.07
C TYR A 70 -28.62 5.79 3.07
N ALA A 71 -27.39 6.23 3.33
CA ALA A 71 -26.67 7.08 2.40
C ALA A 71 -26.59 6.44 1.00
N PRO A 72 -26.78 7.21 -0.08
CA PRO A 72 -26.82 6.67 -1.44
C PRO A 72 -25.51 5.92 -1.75
N GLY A 73 -25.63 4.71 -2.28
CA GLY A 73 -24.49 3.85 -2.60
C GLY A 73 -23.87 3.08 -1.42
N SER A 74 -24.29 3.34 -0.18
CA SER A 74 -23.84 2.58 1.01
C SER A 74 -24.24 1.11 0.95
N ARG A 75 -25.46 0.83 0.47
CA ARG A 75 -25.97 -0.54 0.30
C ARG A 75 -26.40 -0.77 -1.14
N GLN A 76 -25.80 -1.78 -1.76
CA GLN A 76 -26.20 -2.25 -3.09
C GLN A 76 -27.01 -3.53 -2.97
N ARG A 77 -28.11 -3.62 -3.71
CA ARG A 77 -28.93 -4.84 -3.77
C ARG A 77 -28.13 -5.93 -4.48
N ARG A 78 -28.00 -7.10 -3.83
CA ARG A 78 -27.37 -8.28 -4.45
C ARG A 78 -28.24 -8.84 -5.59
N ASP A 79 -27.59 -9.31 -6.64
CA ASP A 79 -28.25 -10.02 -7.72
C ASP A 79 -28.74 -11.39 -7.23
N ARG A 80 -30.02 -11.67 -7.45
CA ARG A 80 -30.64 -12.97 -7.15
C ARG A 80 -30.56 -13.83 -8.42
N LYS A 81 -29.53 -14.67 -8.50
CA LYS A 81 -29.28 -15.56 -9.65
C LYS A 81 -30.43 -16.56 -9.85
N GLY A 82 -30.68 -16.96 -11.10
CA GLY A 82 -31.70 -17.96 -11.43
C GLY A 82 -33.15 -17.44 -11.34
N ARG A 83 -33.38 -16.18 -11.69
CA ARG A 83 -34.71 -15.52 -11.66
C ARG A 83 -35.07 -14.89 -12.99
N GLY A 84 -35.16 -15.72 -14.03
CA GLY A 84 -35.50 -15.29 -15.39
C GLY A 84 -34.36 -14.58 -16.12
N ILE A 85 -34.45 -14.54 -17.44
CA ILE A 85 -33.38 -14.02 -18.32
C ILE A 85 -33.27 -12.49 -18.21
N ALA A 86 -34.40 -11.79 -18.06
CA ALA A 86 -34.44 -10.33 -17.94
C ALA A 86 -33.68 -9.79 -16.71
N ALA A 87 -33.53 -10.59 -15.65
CA ALA A 87 -32.74 -10.23 -14.47
C ALA A 87 -31.22 -10.39 -14.67
N GLY A 88 -30.75 -10.74 -15.88
CA GLY A 88 -29.36 -10.85 -16.27
C GLY A 88 -28.78 -12.26 -16.07
N GLN A 89 -28.75 -12.76 -14.84
CA GLN A 89 -28.13 -14.05 -14.50
C GLN A 89 -29.15 -15.20 -14.37
N GLY A 90 -30.00 -15.35 -15.40
CA GLY A 90 -31.15 -16.27 -15.41
C GLY A 90 -30.82 -17.72 -15.74
N HIS A 91 -30.44 -18.00 -16.99
CA HIS A 91 -30.36 -19.36 -17.53
C HIS A 91 -29.20 -20.19 -16.93
N GLN A 92 -27.99 -19.63 -16.89
CA GLN A 92 -26.78 -20.33 -16.42
C GLN A 92 -26.16 -19.69 -15.17
N CYS A 93 -26.81 -18.68 -14.58
CA CYS A 93 -26.33 -17.97 -13.38
C CYS A 93 -24.87 -17.42 -13.49
N GLY A 94 -24.35 -17.29 -14.72
CA GLY A 94 -22.99 -16.84 -15.02
C GLY A 94 -21.93 -17.94 -15.05
N PHE A 95 -22.32 -19.22 -14.97
CA PHE A 95 -21.39 -20.36 -14.94
C PHE A 95 -21.07 -20.95 -16.31
N GLY A 96 -21.81 -20.59 -17.36
CA GLY A 96 -21.63 -21.12 -18.71
C GLY A 96 -22.28 -22.49 -18.95
N MET A 97 -21.79 -23.20 -19.96
CA MET A 97 -22.22 -24.55 -20.32
C MET A 97 -21.71 -25.60 -19.30
N ARG A 98 -21.97 -26.88 -19.57
CA ARG A 98 -21.65 -28.00 -18.68
C ARG A 98 -20.12 -28.16 -18.57
N GLY A 99 -19.56 -27.92 -17.38
CA GLY A 99 -18.16 -28.15 -17.07
C GLY A 99 -17.94 -28.34 -15.57
N GLN A 100 -16.72 -28.69 -15.15
CA GLN A 100 -16.43 -28.93 -13.73
C GLN A 100 -16.75 -27.71 -12.84
N LYS A 101 -16.50 -26.49 -13.33
CA LYS A 101 -16.79 -25.23 -12.62
C LYS A 101 -18.28 -24.87 -12.52
N SER A 102 -19.14 -25.50 -13.33
CA SER A 102 -20.58 -25.25 -13.33
C SER A 102 -21.34 -26.25 -12.42
N ARG A 103 -20.64 -27.24 -11.85
CA ARG A 103 -21.22 -28.23 -10.93
C ARG A 103 -21.22 -27.71 -9.50
N SER A 104 -22.17 -28.18 -8.70
CA SER A 104 -22.19 -27.94 -7.26
C SER A 104 -21.00 -28.61 -6.58
N GLY A 105 -20.51 -28.00 -5.50
CA GLY A 105 -19.40 -28.54 -4.69
C GLY A 105 -18.15 -27.67 -4.71
N ARG A 106 -17.07 -28.20 -4.15
CA ARG A 106 -15.79 -27.50 -4.04
C ARG A 106 -15.10 -27.50 -5.42
N PRO A 107 -14.76 -26.33 -5.98
CA PRO A 107 -13.99 -26.28 -7.22
C PRO A 107 -12.56 -26.78 -6.98
N THR A 108 -11.83 -26.95 -8.07
CA THR A 108 -10.40 -27.27 -8.04
C THR A 108 -9.63 -26.33 -7.10
N ARG A 109 -8.73 -26.87 -6.28
CA ARG A 109 -7.93 -26.08 -5.34
C ARG A 109 -7.18 -24.94 -6.09
N PRO A 110 -7.12 -23.72 -5.54
CA PRO A 110 -6.23 -22.69 -6.05
C PRO A 110 -4.78 -23.22 -6.16
N GLY A 111 -4.11 -22.93 -7.27
CA GLY A 111 -2.76 -23.44 -7.56
C GLY A 111 -2.70 -24.88 -8.10
N PHE A 112 -3.81 -25.48 -8.56
CA PHE A 112 -3.77 -26.71 -9.35
C PHE A 112 -3.80 -26.38 -10.84
N GLU A 113 -2.85 -26.93 -11.59
CA GLU A 113 -2.63 -26.63 -13.02
C GLU A 113 -3.01 -27.84 -13.91
N GLY A 114 -4.07 -28.58 -13.57
CA GLY A 114 -4.59 -29.62 -14.46
C GLY A 114 -3.78 -30.92 -14.51
N GLY A 115 -3.02 -31.24 -13.46
CA GLY A 115 -2.11 -32.40 -13.41
C GLY A 115 -0.65 -32.05 -13.76
N GLN A 116 -0.43 -30.87 -14.34
CA GLN A 116 0.89 -30.28 -14.44
C GLN A 116 1.48 -30.02 -13.04
N MET A 117 2.81 -30.23 -12.87
CA MET A 117 3.51 -29.85 -11.65
C MET A 117 3.24 -28.38 -11.33
N PRO A 118 2.59 -28.04 -10.20
CA PRO A 118 2.24 -26.66 -9.90
C PRO A 118 3.43 -25.72 -9.74
N LEU A 119 3.23 -24.45 -10.04
CA LEU A 119 4.25 -23.41 -9.94
C LEU A 119 4.96 -23.35 -8.57
N TYR A 120 4.24 -23.49 -7.46
CA TYR A 120 4.83 -23.47 -6.11
C TYR A 120 5.74 -24.68 -5.80
N ARG A 121 5.71 -25.73 -6.64
CA ARG A 121 6.65 -26.86 -6.58
C ARG A 121 7.82 -26.71 -7.56
N ARG A 122 7.63 -25.96 -8.65
CA ARG A 122 8.67 -25.69 -9.65
C ARG A 122 9.69 -24.69 -9.16
N MET A 123 9.22 -23.67 -8.46
CA MET A 123 10.11 -22.66 -7.90
C MET A 123 10.92 -23.24 -6.73
N PRO A 124 12.23 -22.94 -6.64
CA PRO A 124 13.01 -23.26 -5.47
C PRO A 124 12.43 -22.54 -4.25
N LYS A 125 12.58 -23.15 -3.06
CA LYS A 125 12.17 -22.50 -1.81
C LYS A 125 13.07 -21.29 -1.55
N LEU A 126 12.48 -20.17 -1.14
CA LEU A 126 13.23 -19.01 -0.68
C LEU A 126 14.13 -19.41 0.51
N VAL A 127 15.34 -18.85 0.55
CA VAL A 127 16.26 -19.01 1.68
C VAL A 127 15.66 -18.37 2.94
N GLY A 128 15.58 -19.13 4.03
CA GLY A 128 14.94 -18.72 5.29
C GLY A 128 14.18 -19.86 5.97
N ARG A 129 13.24 -19.54 6.87
CA ARG A 129 12.34 -20.56 7.44
C ARG A 129 11.38 -21.04 6.35
N PRO A 130 11.25 -22.37 6.11
CA PRO A 130 11.54 -23.48 7.02
C PRO A 130 12.87 -24.25 6.81
N MET A 131 13.74 -23.87 5.86
CA MET A 131 14.89 -24.68 5.41
C MET A 131 16.27 -24.25 5.98
N GLY A 132 16.35 -23.20 6.81
CA GLY A 132 17.59 -22.77 7.44
C GLY A 132 17.37 -21.83 8.64
N PRO A 133 18.45 -21.36 9.31
CA PRO A 133 18.36 -20.29 10.30
C PRO A 133 17.87 -19.03 9.57
N GLY A 134 16.56 -18.78 9.63
CA GLY A 134 15.97 -17.61 8.98
C GLY A 134 16.64 -16.32 9.46
N HIS A 135 16.55 -15.25 8.67
CA HIS A 135 17.08 -13.95 9.07
C HIS A 135 16.50 -13.51 10.42
N VAL A 136 17.29 -13.63 11.48
CA VAL A 136 16.94 -13.11 12.79
C VAL A 136 17.29 -11.63 12.77
N ARG A 137 16.26 -10.79 12.71
CA ARG A 137 16.39 -9.35 12.83
C ARG A 137 15.71 -8.94 14.13
N ALA A 138 16.40 -8.12 14.92
CA ALA A 138 15.74 -7.39 15.98
C ALA A 138 14.76 -6.42 15.31
N ASN A 139 13.48 -6.68 15.47
CA ASN A 139 12.48 -5.73 15.01
C ASN A 139 12.39 -4.60 16.03
N TYR A 140 12.18 -3.39 15.54
CA TYR A 140 11.92 -2.20 16.35
C TYR A 140 10.62 -1.58 15.89
N GLY A 141 9.86 -1.00 16.83
CA GLY A 141 8.87 0.02 16.52
C GLY A 141 9.57 1.26 15.98
N LEU A 142 8.93 1.93 15.01
CA LEU A 142 9.54 3.05 14.32
C LEU A 142 9.04 4.36 14.94
N LEU A 143 9.98 5.20 15.37
CA LEU A 143 9.73 6.60 15.71
C LEU A 143 10.32 7.47 14.60
N LYS A 144 9.47 8.19 13.88
CA LYS A 144 9.91 9.10 12.80
C LYS A 144 10.18 10.50 13.35
N VAL A 145 11.09 11.21 12.71
CA VAL A 145 11.40 12.62 13.01
C VAL A 145 10.17 13.53 12.92
N ASP A 146 9.22 13.26 12.02
CA ASP A 146 7.95 14.01 11.90
C ASP A 146 7.12 14.01 13.19
N VAL A 147 7.20 12.90 13.95
CA VAL A 147 6.49 12.75 15.23
C VAL A 147 7.19 13.57 16.30
N LEU A 148 8.53 13.65 16.25
CA LEU A 148 9.32 14.47 17.18
C LEU A 148 9.04 15.96 17.00
N ASN A 149 8.73 16.41 15.78
CA ASN A 149 8.35 17.81 15.53
C ASN A 149 7.06 18.26 16.23
N LYS A 150 6.22 17.32 16.68
CA LYS A 150 4.99 17.62 17.43
C LYS A 150 5.22 17.66 18.94
N CYS A 151 6.41 17.28 19.41
CA CYS A 151 6.77 17.33 20.82
C CYS A 151 7.14 18.77 21.20
N ALA A 152 6.97 19.12 22.48
CA ALA A 152 7.36 20.42 22.99
C ALA A 152 8.89 20.62 22.92
N PRO A 153 9.39 21.85 22.66
CA PRO A 153 10.82 22.13 22.66
C PRO A 153 11.44 21.85 24.03
N ASN A 154 12.70 21.41 24.06
CA ASN A 154 13.45 21.04 25.28
C ASN A 154 12.83 19.92 26.13
N SER A 155 11.89 19.14 25.61
CA SER A 155 11.26 18.03 26.34
C SER A 155 12.04 16.71 26.22
N GLU A 156 11.83 15.84 27.21
CA GLU A 156 12.30 14.45 27.17
C GLU A 156 11.31 13.57 26.39
N VAL A 157 11.77 13.04 25.27
CA VAL A 157 10.95 12.24 24.36
C VAL A 157 11.29 10.77 24.56
N THR A 158 10.37 10.04 25.17
CA THR A 158 10.40 8.58 25.34
C THR A 158 9.17 7.99 24.65
N TYR A 159 9.18 6.70 24.34
CA TYR A 159 8.00 6.03 23.76
C TYR A 159 6.73 6.24 24.59
N GLU A 160 6.84 6.21 25.92
CA GLU A 160 5.72 6.39 26.85
C GLU A 160 5.17 7.81 26.79
N THR A 161 6.03 8.83 26.79
CA THR A 161 5.61 10.23 26.70
C THR A 161 4.94 10.55 25.35
N CYS A 162 5.44 9.98 24.24
CA CYS A 162 4.77 10.08 22.94
C CYS A 162 3.39 9.40 22.90
N LEU A 163 3.20 8.34 23.69
CA LEU A 163 1.94 7.61 23.76
C LEU A 163 0.90 8.36 24.60
N GLU A 164 1.32 8.94 25.73
CA GLU A 164 0.49 9.80 26.57
C GLU A 164 0.00 11.04 25.83
N GLN A 165 0.88 11.66 25.04
CA GLN A 165 0.55 12.80 24.19
C GLN A 165 -0.32 12.43 22.97
N GLY A 166 -0.59 11.13 22.75
CA GLY A 166 -1.36 10.65 21.59
C GLY A 166 -0.64 10.82 20.24
N LEU A 167 0.66 11.15 20.25
CA LEU A 167 1.49 11.26 19.04
C LEU A 167 1.77 9.89 18.43
N MET A 168 1.79 8.84 19.26
CA MET A 168 1.92 7.46 18.85
C MET A 168 0.80 6.59 19.41
N THR A 169 0.37 5.61 18.62
CA THR A 169 -0.47 4.51 19.10
C THR A 169 0.41 3.35 19.56
N LYS A 170 -0.17 2.45 20.37
CA LYS A 170 0.45 1.16 20.74
C LYS A 170 1.01 0.46 19.51
N LEU A 171 2.29 0.10 19.54
CA LEU A 171 2.92 -0.58 18.42
C LEU A 171 2.28 -1.97 18.24
N ARG A 172 1.76 -2.23 17.04
CA ARG A 172 1.15 -3.52 16.67
C ARG A 172 2.26 -4.55 16.47
N ILE A 173 2.73 -5.12 17.56
CA ILE A 173 3.83 -6.07 17.55
C ILE A 173 3.28 -7.50 17.68
N LYS A 174 3.61 -8.37 16.73
CA LYS A 174 3.37 -9.82 16.87
C LYS A 174 4.21 -10.36 18.02
N LYS A 175 3.58 -11.04 18.99
CA LYS A 175 4.28 -11.79 20.05
C LYS A 175 5.35 -12.69 19.40
N GLY A 176 6.61 -12.50 19.80
CA GLY A 176 7.73 -13.37 19.40
C GLY A 176 8.74 -12.81 18.38
N THR A 177 8.56 -11.62 17.80
CA THR A 177 9.54 -11.10 16.79
C THR A 177 10.20 -9.76 17.16
N THR A 178 9.50 -8.86 17.87
CA THR A 178 9.99 -7.50 18.22
C THR A 178 10.04 -7.28 19.73
N VAL A 179 9.58 -8.27 20.50
CA VAL A 179 9.41 -8.13 21.94
C VAL A 179 10.53 -8.92 22.62
N PHE A 180 11.52 -8.24 23.18
CA PHE A 180 12.40 -8.88 24.14
C PHE A 180 11.67 -8.90 25.50
N ARG A 181 11.29 -10.09 25.97
CA ARG A 181 10.65 -10.30 27.30
C ARG A 181 9.44 -9.39 27.63
N GLY A 182 8.55 -9.13 26.67
CA GLY A 182 7.35 -8.30 26.91
C GLY A 182 7.49 -6.80 26.60
N ARG A 183 8.69 -6.27 26.36
CA ARG A 183 8.94 -4.82 26.15
C ARG A 183 8.97 -4.42 24.68
N GLN A 184 8.57 -3.18 24.40
CA GLN A 184 8.53 -2.63 23.03
C GLN A 184 9.85 -1.92 22.73
N LEU A 185 10.65 -2.49 21.83
CA LEU A 185 11.88 -1.84 21.38
C LEU A 185 11.52 -0.76 20.37
N VAL A 186 12.12 0.42 20.48
CA VAL A 186 11.84 1.55 19.60
C VAL A 186 13.11 2.07 18.96
N LYS A 187 13.06 2.29 17.66
CA LYS A 187 14.14 2.86 16.85
C LYS A 187 13.71 4.18 16.26
N VAL A 188 14.52 5.21 16.46
CA VAL A 188 14.32 6.52 15.84
C VAL A 188 14.94 6.53 14.45
N ILE A 189 14.18 7.03 13.47
CA ILE A 189 14.55 7.03 12.05
C ILE A 189 14.48 8.45 11.51
N GLY A 190 15.60 8.91 10.95
CA GLY A 190 15.72 10.13 10.18
C GLY A 190 15.39 9.90 8.70
N CYS A 191 15.00 10.97 8.01
CA CYS A 191 14.85 10.93 6.56
C CYS A 191 16.24 11.02 5.90
N ASN A 192 16.53 10.11 4.96
CA ASN A 192 17.80 10.07 4.22
C ASN A 192 17.66 10.57 2.78
N ASP A 193 16.45 10.88 2.32
CA ASP A 193 16.18 11.10 0.91
C ASP A 193 16.17 12.59 0.58
N ALA A 194 17.06 13.01 -0.32
CA ALA A 194 17.19 14.39 -0.80
C ALA A 194 16.12 14.80 -1.84
N GLU A 195 15.37 13.84 -2.40
CA GLU A 195 14.43 14.06 -3.52
C GLU A 195 12.94 14.03 -3.13
N ARG A 196 12.59 13.47 -1.96
CA ARG A 196 11.21 13.46 -1.44
C ARG A 196 11.08 14.46 -0.32
N ASP A 197 9.90 15.06 -0.17
CA ASP A 197 9.48 15.97 0.91
C ASP A 197 10.32 15.79 2.17
N THR A 198 11.40 16.58 2.27
CA THR A 198 12.42 16.37 3.29
C THR A 198 11.86 16.88 4.60
N VAL A 199 11.30 15.97 5.41
CA VAL A 199 10.85 16.33 6.75
C VAL A 199 12.08 16.52 7.62
N GLN A 200 12.44 17.78 7.83
CA GLN A 200 13.52 18.19 8.71
C GLN A 200 12.99 18.30 10.14
N LEU A 201 13.84 18.01 11.12
CA LEU A 201 13.55 18.32 12.51
C LEU A 201 13.58 19.85 12.67
N SER A 202 12.51 20.46 13.17
CA SER A 202 12.44 21.91 13.39
C SER A 202 12.52 22.29 14.88
N VAL A 203 12.16 21.36 15.75
CA VAL A 203 12.15 21.55 17.21
C VAL A 203 13.57 21.44 17.77
N LYS A 204 13.97 22.42 18.58
CA LYS A 204 15.31 22.52 19.18
C LYS A 204 15.36 21.89 20.57
N GLY A 205 16.54 21.36 20.92
CA GLY A 205 16.87 20.92 22.28
C GLY A 205 16.19 19.65 22.78
N LEU A 206 15.66 18.81 21.88
CA LEU A 206 15.00 17.56 22.28
C LEU A 206 15.98 16.55 22.89
N THR A 207 15.62 15.96 24.03
CA THR A 207 16.34 14.80 24.59
C THR A 207 15.57 13.54 24.25
N VAL A 208 16.04 12.79 23.25
CA VAL A 208 15.33 11.62 22.72
C VAL A 208 15.92 10.34 23.31
N LYS A 209 15.11 9.56 24.03
CA LYS A 209 15.49 8.29 24.65
C LYS A 209 14.90 7.12 23.85
N ALA A 210 15.75 6.32 23.22
CA ALA A 210 15.31 5.18 22.40
C ALA A 210 16.34 4.04 22.39
N HIS A 211 15.92 2.88 21.89
CA HIS A 211 16.73 1.66 21.94
C HIS A 211 17.75 1.59 20.79
N ALA A 212 17.46 2.28 19.68
CA ALA A 212 18.34 2.38 18.54
C ALA A 212 18.07 3.68 17.77
N PHE A 213 19.08 4.16 17.03
CA PHE A 213 18.98 5.34 16.16
C PHE A 213 19.53 5.00 14.77
N THR A 214 19.09 5.71 13.73
CA THR A 214 19.80 5.75 12.44
C THR A 214 20.86 6.86 12.49
N ALA A 215 21.94 6.73 11.72
CA ALA A 215 23.00 7.75 11.65
C ALA A 215 22.43 9.14 11.33
N SER A 216 21.55 9.21 10.34
CA SER A 216 20.83 10.42 9.96
C SER A 216 19.96 11.03 11.06
N ALA A 217 19.32 10.20 11.88
CA ALA A 217 18.51 10.70 13.00
C ALA A 217 19.40 11.37 14.04
N VAL A 218 20.57 10.78 14.33
CA VAL A 218 21.54 11.32 15.27
C VAL A 218 22.05 12.68 14.79
N GLU A 219 22.44 12.78 13.52
CA GLU A 219 22.90 14.02 12.89
C GLU A 219 21.83 15.12 12.96
N GLN A 220 20.57 14.82 12.60
CA GLN A 220 19.48 15.80 12.64
C GLN A 220 19.13 16.27 14.05
N ILE A 221 19.14 15.37 15.03
CA ILE A 221 18.84 15.71 16.43
C ILE A 221 19.97 16.56 17.02
N GLN A 222 21.23 16.19 16.77
CA GLN A 222 22.39 16.92 17.28
C GLN A 222 22.55 18.30 16.60
N ALA A 223 22.30 18.39 15.30
CA ALA A 223 22.33 19.67 14.57
C ALA A 223 21.36 20.71 15.15
N ASN A 224 20.24 20.26 15.72
CA ASN A 224 19.26 21.10 16.40
C ASN A 224 19.51 21.27 17.91
N GLY A 225 20.70 20.89 18.39
CA GLY A 225 21.11 21.01 19.80
C GLY A 225 20.43 20.01 20.73
N GLY A 226 19.87 18.92 20.19
CA GLY A 226 19.27 17.84 20.96
C GLY A 226 20.27 16.77 21.37
N ARG A 227 19.87 15.92 22.33
CA ARG A 227 20.67 14.80 22.85
C ARG A 227 19.99 13.47 22.53
N CYS A 228 20.77 12.51 22.01
CA CYS A 228 20.33 11.13 21.82
C CYS A 228 20.82 10.27 22.99
N VAL A 229 19.90 9.62 23.72
CA VAL A 229 20.21 8.69 24.81
C VAL A 229 19.78 7.29 24.41
N LEU A 230 20.72 6.34 24.51
CA LEU A 230 20.48 4.95 24.13
C LEU A 230 20.00 4.15 25.34
N LEU A 231 18.88 3.44 25.16
CA LEU A 231 18.28 2.58 26.18
C LEU A 231 18.70 1.12 25.98
N ASN A 232 18.96 0.41 27.07
CA ASN A 232 19.25 -1.01 27.04
C ASN A 232 18.00 -1.80 26.59
N PRO A 233 18.09 -2.68 25.59
CA PRO A 233 16.94 -3.44 25.09
C PRO A 233 16.34 -4.43 26.09
N VAL A 234 17.07 -4.76 27.16
CA VAL A 234 16.64 -5.69 28.20
C VAL A 234 16.10 -4.94 29.42
N THR A 235 16.90 -4.03 29.99
CA THR A 235 16.57 -3.34 31.25
C THR A 235 15.76 -2.06 31.04
N GLY A 236 15.79 -1.47 29.83
CA GLY A 236 15.13 -0.20 29.53
C GLY A 236 15.77 1.02 30.20
N GLU A 237 16.91 0.82 30.86
CA GLU A 237 17.69 1.87 31.51
C GLU A 237 18.64 2.53 30.50
N GLU A 238 19.08 3.74 30.82
CA GLU A 238 20.04 4.47 30.02
C GLU A 238 21.41 3.77 30.05
N ILE A 239 21.96 3.48 28.88
CA ILE A 239 23.34 3.00 28.78
C ILE A 239 24.24 4.22 28.98
N LYS A 240 24.88 4.30 30.15
CA LYS A 240 26.02 5.19 30.33
C LYS A 240 27.11 4.66 29.41
N ALA A 241 27.60 5.48 28.49
CA ALA A 241 28.82 5.14 27.77
C ALA A 241 29.91 5.13 28.83
N ASP A 242 30.40 3.93 29.18
CA ASP A 242 31.63 3.80 29.94
C ASP A 242 32.73 4.49 29.11
N GLU A 243 33.49 5.36 29.76
CA GLU A 243 34.59 6.15 29.17
C GLU A 243 35.57 5.30 28.34
#